data_AF-V9XRK7-F1
#
_entry.id   AF-V9XRK7-F1
#
_cell.length_a   1.000
_cell.length_b   1.000
_cell.length_c   1.000
_cell.angle_alpha   90.00
_cell.angle_beta   90.00
_cell.angle_gamma   90.00
#
_symmetry.space_group_name_H-M   'P 1'
#
loop_
_entity.id
_entity.type
_entity.pdbx_description
1 polymer ?
#
loop_
_entity_poly.entity_id
_entity_poly.type
_entity_poly.pdbx_seq_one_letter_code
_entity_poly.pdbx_strand_id
1 'polypeptide(L)'
;MDLAELIIVEMRAVDDWVSIADALKVLGTSSFVADRDDVRRVLDCVDTSDRLRLGRVTGRFEEIPKPLPITALLETIFDEDDPGDRTGAMMGLFIDQVRSADEQAKETAARQGRTPHGGALLPPGWTVLDDQQLLWERFTDAFGFRPGGREPTRPVIAEPAPSITVDLTVPDDRVGVWRSRVDAVNAEALRCFVAEFAEDPMWVVLVRQDLCYRLDAAVHAATRRPDWRVSAYPQGDYSIFLREDFSDGIVGHPWEQSLCVFGERLVGSLGRTLATWLPVIRIDGRPVGSV
;
A
#
# COMPACT_ATOMS: atom_id res chain seq x y z
N MET A 1 -13.95 25.05 9.62
CA MET A 1 -13.59 24.39 8.36
C MET A 1 -14.76 23.52 8.02
N ASP A 2 -15.39 23.74 6.87
CA ASP A 2 -16.48 22.88 6.43
C ASP A 2 -15.93 21.52 5.96
N LEU A 3 -16.81 20.53 5.77
CA LEU A 3 -16.40 19.17 5.42
C LEU A 3 -15.71 19.12 4.05
N ALA A 4 -16.12 19.95 3.09
CA ALA A 4 -15.51 20.01 1.76
C ALA A 4 -14.07 20.54 1.83
N GLU A 5 -13.83 21.58 2.64
CA GLU A 5 -12.48 22.08 2.90
C GLU A 5 -11.60 21.04 3.58
N LEU A 6 -12.11 20.31 4.56
CA LEU A 6 -11.34 19.27 5.24
C LEU A 6 -11.00 18.11 4.28
N ILE A 7 -11.94 17.70 3.43
CA ILE A 7 -11.69 16.72 2.37
C ILE A 7 -10.62 17.26 1.40
N ILE A 8 -10.69 18.53 0.98
CA ILE A 8 -9.70 19.12 0.09
C ILE A 8 -8.32 19.25 0.76
N VAL A 9 -8.26 19.54 2.06
CA VAL A 9 -7.00 19.53 2.82
C VAL A 9 -6.42 18.11 2.86
N GLU A 10 -7.24 17.10 3.09
CA GLU A 10 -6.81 15.70 3.02
C GLU A 10 -6.30 15.36 1.63
N MET A 11 -7.03 15.71 0.57
CA MET A 11 -6.63 15.53 -0.84
C MET A 11 -5.31 16.22 -1.18
N ARG A 12 -5.05 17.39 -0.59
CA ARG A 12 -3.76 18.10 -0.75
C ARG A 12 -2.65 17.46 0.06
N ALA A 13 -2.96 16.91 1.23
CA ALA A 13 -1.99 16.19 2.06
C ALA A 13 -1.56 14.88 1.38
N VAL A 14 -2.48 14.18 0.72
CA VAL A 14 -2.19 12.94 -0.04
C VAL A 14 -1.84 13.19 -1.52
N ASP A 15 -1.97 14.44 -1.97
CA ASP A 15 -1.76 14.91 -3.34
C ASP A 15 -2.48 14.04 -4.40
N ASP A 16 -3.76 13.71 -4.14
CA ASP A 16 -4.58 12.78 -4.95
C ASP A 16 -6.08 12.78 -4.59
N TRP A 17 -6.87 11.96 -5.28
CA TRP A 17 -8.26 11.63 -4.96
C TRP A 17 -8.39 10.95 -3.61
N VAL A 18 -9.54 11.17 -2.97
CA VAL A 18 -9.86 10.62 -1.66
C VAL A 18 -11.06 9.70 -1.83
N SER A 19 -10.94 8.43 -1.42
CA SER A 19 -12.10 7.52 -1.43
C SER A 19 -13.13 7.94 -0.39
N ILE A 20 -14.37 7.43 -0.48
CA ILE A 20 -15.35 7.64 0.60
C ILE A 20 -14.80 7.08 1.93
N ALA A 21 -14.10 5.95 1.89
CA ALA A 21 -13.48 5.35 3.07
C ALA A 21 -12.44 6.28 3.73
N ASP A 22 -11.67 7.03 2.92
CA ASP A 22 -10.70 8.00 3.42
C ASP A 22 -11.36 9.31 3.88
N ALA A 23 -12.41 9.76 3.19
CA ALA A 23 -13.19 10.93 3.61
C ALA A 23 -13.84 10.73 4.99
N LEU A 24 -14.21 9.49 5.34
CA LEU A 24 -14.71 9.15 6.68
C LEU A 24 -13.65 9.38 7.78
N LYS A 25 -12.35 9.23 7.47
CA LYS A 25 -11.26 9.52 8.41
C LYS A 25 -11.24 10.99 8.83
N VAL A 26 -11.69 11.88 7.93
CA VAL A 26 -11.83 13.33 8.18
C VAL A 26 -12.97 13.61 9.15
N LEU A 27 -14.01 12.78 9.15
CA LEU A 27 -15.12 12.83 10.11
C LEU A 27 -14.78 12.16 11.45
N GLY A 28 -13.57 11.61 11.61
CA GLY A 28 -13.13 10.95 12.83
C GLY A 28 -13.62 9.52 13.00
N THR A 29 -14.22 8.93 11.95
CA THR A 29 -14.66 7.52 11.92
C THR A 29 -13.81 6.72 10.92
N SER A 30 -13.98 5.40 10.88
CA SER A 30 -13.34 4.54 9.87
C SER A 30 -14.41 3.84 9.03
N SER A 31 -14.09 3.52 7.79
CA SER A 31 -14.98 2.77 6.89
C SER A 31 -15.45 1.43 7.45
N PHE A 32 -14.66 0.83 8.34
CA PHE A 32 -14.96 -0.46 8.97
C PHE A 32 -16.12 -0.37 9.97
N VAL A 33 -16.36 0.81 10.57
CA VAL A 33 -17.40 1.01 11.59
C VAL A 33 -18.44 2.07 11.21
N ALA A 34 -18.23 2.76 10.08
CA ALA A 34 -19.13 3.80 9.60
C ALA A 34 -20.52 3.25 9.28
N ASP A 35 -21.55 3.99 9.69
CA ASP A 35 -22.94 3.66 9.42
C ASP A 35 -23.49 4.39 8.17
N ARG A 36 -24.75 4.14 7.85
CA ARG A 36 -25.41 4.75 6.68
C ARG A 36 -25.43 6.28 6.75
N ASP A 37 -25.56 6.86 7.94
CA ASP A 37 -25.64 8.31 8.11
C ASP A 37 -24.25 8.95 7.95
N ASP A 38 -23.19 8.30 8.42
CA ASP A 38 -21.80 8.73 8.22
C ASP A 38 -21.46 8.84 6.73
N VAL A 39 -21.76 7.80 5.95
CA VAL A 39 -21.51 7.77 4.50
C VAL A 39 -22.39 8.78 3.78
N ARG A 40 -23.68 8.88 4.17
CA ARG A 40 -24.61 9.85 3.58
C ARG A 40 -24.12 11.27 3.75
N ARG A 41 -23.52 11.61 4.89
CA ARG A 41 -22.96 12.93 5.16
C ARG A 41 -21.82 13.30 4.20
N VAL A 42 -20.96 12.34 3.86
CA VAL A 42 -19.90 12.54 2.85
C VAL A 42 -20.54 12.75 1.47
N LEU A 43 -21.48 11.90 1.08
CA LEU A 43 -22.16 11.99 -0.21
C LEU A 43 -22.93 13.31 -0.40
N ASP A 44 -23.69 13.75 0.61
CA ASP A 44 -24.42 15.03 0.62
C ASP A 44 -23.44 16.22 0.48
N CYS A 45 -22.27 16.14 1.13
CA CYS A 45 -21.23 17.17 1.02
C CYS A 45 -20.63 17.24 -0.38
N VAL A 46 -20.39 16.09 -1.02
CA VAL A 46 -19.88 16.04 -2.39
C VAL A 46 -20.93 16.53 -3.37
N ASP A 47 -22.20 16.13 -3.21
CA ASP A 47 -23.30 16.54 -4.10
C ASP A 47 -23.49 18.06 -4.10
N THR A 48 -23.48 18.67 -2.92
CA THR A 48 -23.74 20.11 -2.75
C THR A 48 -22.54 21.00 -3.10
N SER A 49 -21.32 20.48 -3.13
CA SER A 49 -20.10 21.27 -3.38
C SER A 49 -19.76 21.43 -4.86
N ASP A 50 -19.63 22.65 -5.38
CA ASP A 50 -19.12 22.93 -6.73
C ASP A 50 -17.63 22.59 -6.94
N ARG A 51 -16.90 22.35 -5.84
CA ARG A 51 -15.47 22.04 -5.84
C ARG A 51 -15.18 20.54 -5.84
N LEU A 52 -16.18 19.71 -5.56
CA LEU A 52 -16.04 18.26 -5.41
C LEU A 52 -16.93 17.52 -6.41
N ARG A 53 -16.40 16.42 -6.92
CA ARG A 53 -17.14 15.47 -7.78
C ARG A 53 -16.91 14.04 -7.30
N LEU A 54 -17.91 13.19 -7.49
CA LEU A 54 -17.84 11.77 -7.16
C LEU A 54 -17.71 10.94 -8.44
N GLY A 55 -16.96 9.85 -8.41
CA GLY A 55 -16.84 8.95 -9.54
C GLY A 55 -16.40 7.55 -9.14
N ARG A 56 -16.45 6.65 -10.11
CA ARG A 56 -15.88 5.29 -10.02
C ARG A 56 -14.63 5.22 -10.89
N VAL A 57 -13.71 4.32 -10.52
CA VAL A 57 -12.45 4.14 -11.24
C VAL A 57 -12.32 2.68 -11.68
N THR A 58 -12.85 2.37 -12.86
CA THR A 58 -12.70 1.07 -13.54
C THR A 58 -11.65 1.10 -14.67
N GLY A 59 -11.03 2.27 -14.88
CA GLY A 59 -9.97 2.51 -15.86
C GLY A 59 -9.80 4.00 -16.22
N ARG A 60 -10.90 4.77 -16.15
CA ARG A 60 -10.94 6.24 -16.13
C ARG A 60 -11.84 6.69 -14.98
N PHE A 61 -11.72 7.93 -14.52
CA PHE A 61 -12.69 8.51 -13.60
C PHE A 61 -14.02 8.66 -14.34
N GLU A 62 -14.95 7.77 -14.05
CA GLU A 62 -16.32 7.85 -14.54
C GLU A 62 -17.11 8.63 -13.51
N GLU A 63 -17.23 9.93 -13.78
CA GLU A 63 -17.98 10.86 -12.94
C GLU A 63 -19.43 10.40 -12.83
N ILE A 64 -19.90 10.29 -11.58
CA ILE A 64 -21.31 10.10 -11.30
C ILE A 64 -21.92 11.50 -11.34
N PRO A 65 -22.79 11.79 -12.33
CA PRO A 65 -23.29 13.13 -12.54
C PRO A 65 -24.14 13.56 -11.35
N LYS A 66 -24.07 14.86 -11.04
CA LYS A 66 -24.95 15.48 -10.06
C LYS A 66 -26.35 15.71 -10.66
N PRO A 67 -27.43 15.61 -9.88
CA PRO A 67 -27.44 15.25 -8.45
C PRO A 67 -27.08 13.77 -8.24
N LEU A 68 -26.26 13.50 -7.22
CA LEU A 68 -25.78 12.15 -6.94
C LEU A 68 -26.95 11.22 -6.58
N PRO A 69 -26.93 9.95 -7.04
CA PRO A 69 -27.93 8.95 -6.68
C PRO A 69 -27.66 8.38 -5.28
N ILE A 70 -27.70 9.22 -4.25
CA ILE A 70 -27.24 8.92 -2.88
C ILE A 70 -27.92 7.68 -2.31
N THR A 71 -29.24 7.55 -2.45
CA THR A 71 -29.98 6.37 -1.96
C THR A 71 -29.46 5.06 -2.59
N ALA A 72 -29.27 5.04 -3.91
CA ALA A 72 -28.78 3.84 -4.61
C ALA A 72 -27.32 3.52 -4.25
N LEU A 73 -26.49 4.54 -4.00
CA LEU A 73 -25.13 4.35 -3.52
C LEU A 73 -25.09 3.76 -2.11
N LEU A 74 -25.95 4.24 -1.20
CA LEU A 74 -26.08 3.70 0.15
C LEU A 74 -26.68 2.29 0.17
N GLU A 75 -27.60 1.98 -0.74
CA GLU A 75 -28.08 0.61 -0.93
C GLU A 75 -26.95 -0.30 -1.36
N THR A 76 -26.19 0.08 -2.40
CA THR A 76 -25.07 -0.71 -2.90
C THR A 76 -24.00 -0.95 -1.83
N ILE A 77 -23.61 0.08 -1.07
CA ILE A 77 -22.54 -0.04 -0.06
C ILE A 77 -22.96 -0.94 1.10
N PHE A 78 -24.23 -0.91 1.50
CA PHE A 78 -24.72 -1.62 2.70
C PHE A 78 -25.63 -2.81 2.37
N ASP A 79 -25.59 -3.30 1.13
CA ASP A 79 -26.05 -4.65 0.78
C ASP A 79 -25.02 -5.70 1.21
N GLU A 80 -23.76 -5.29 1.40
CA GLU A 80 -22.70 -6.13 1.93
C GLU A 80 -22.82 -6.29 3.47
N ASP A 81 -22.95 -7.54 3.92
CA ASP A 81 -23.06 -7.87 5.35
C ASP A 81 -21.71 -7.75 6.09
N ASP A 82 -20.60 -8.02 5.40
CA ASP A 82 -19.25 -7.97 5.97
C ASP A 82 -18.69 -6.53 6.01
N PRO A 83 -18.14 -6.06 7.15
CA PRO A 83 -17.55 -4.72 7.25
C PRO A 83 -16.34 -4.46 6.33
N GLY A 84 -15.58 -5.51 5.98
CA GLY A 84 -14.48 -5.48 5.04
C GLY A 84 -14.97 -5.28 3.60
N ASP A 85 -16.00 -6.02 3.20
CA ASP A 85 -16.62 -5.86 1.88
C ASP A 85 -17.28 -4.48 1.72
N ARG A 86 -17.95 -3.99 2.77
CA ARG A 86 -18.45 -2.59 2.83
C ARG A 86 -17.33 -1.57 2.68
N THR A 87 -16.18 -1.81 3.33
CA THR A 87 -15.00 -0.97 3.15
C THR A 87 -14.52 -1.01 1.70
N GLY A 88 -14.49 -2.19 1.07
CA GLY A 88 -14.16 -2.34 -0.35
C GLY A 88 -15.10 -1.55 -1.26
N ALA A 89 -16.41 -1.59 -1.00
CA ALA A 89 -17.41 -0.82 -1.75
C ALA A 89 -17.21 0.70 -1.60
N MET A 90 -16.90 1.18 -0.38
CA MET A 90 -16.57 2.59 -0.13
C MET A 90 -15.24 3.01 -0.77
N MET A 91 -14.25 2.10 -0.82
CA MET A 91 -12.97 2.32 -1.50
C MET A 91 -13.11 2.37 -3.04
N GLY A 92 -14.20 1.84 -3.59
CA GLY A 92 -14.52 1.92 -5.03
C GLY A 92 -15.14 3.25 -5.49
N LEU A 93 -15.46 4.16 -4.55
CA LEU A 93 -16.05 5.47 -4.83
C LEU A 93 -15.06 6.58 -4.44
N PHE A 94 -14.73 7.43 -5.41
CA PHE A 94 -13.68 8.44 -5.28
C PHE A 94 -14.22 9.85 -5.38
N ILE A 95 -13.69 10.72 -4.54
CA ILE A 95 -13.93 12.17 -4.53
C ILE A 95 -12.72 12.82 -5.19
N ASP A 96 -12.97 13.66 -6.20
CA ASP A 96 -11.97 14.49 -6.86
C ASP A 96 -12.28 15.99 -6.67
N GLN A 97 -11.22 16.81 -6.65
CA GLN A 97 -11.33 18.25 -6.64
C GLN A 97 -11.41 18.75 -8.08
N VAL A 98 -12.38 19.61 -8.38
CA VAL A 98 -12.43 20.32 -9.66
C VAL A 98 -11.26 21.31 -9.71
N ARG A 99 -10.20 21.00 -10.49
CA ARG A 99 -9.01 21.85 -10.69
C ARG A 99 -8.93 22.39 -12.12
N SER A 100 -8.32 23.56 -12.29
CA SER A 100 -8.06 24.18 -13.60
C SER A 100 -6.79 23.62 -14.27
N ALA A 101 -6.74 23.63 -15.60
CA ALA A 101 -5.63 23.03 -16.38
C ALA A 101 -4.24 23.64 -16.10
N ASP A 102 -4.18 24.92 -15.69
CA ASP A 102 -2.93 25.64 -15.43
C ASP A 102 -2.25 25.24 -14.11
N GLU A 103 -3.00 24.71 -13.14
CA GLU A 103 -2.45 24.29 -11.84
C GLU A 103 -1.76 22.92 -11.93
N GLN A 104 -2.27 22.02 -12.77
CA GLN A 104 -1.67 20.70 -13.01
C GLN A 104 -0.26 20.79 -13.64
N ALA A 105 -0.01 21.81 -14.47
CA ALA A 105 1.28 21.99 -15.14
C ALA A 105 2.41 22.43 -14.18
N LYS A 106 2.09 23.20 -13.12
CA LYS A 106 3.09 23.73 -12.18
C LYS A 106 3.56 22.71 -11.15
N GLU A 107 2.68 21.80 -10.75
CA GLU A 107 2.97 20.79 -9.71
C GLU A 107 3.89 19.66 -10.23
N THR A 108 3.77 19.33 -11.52
CA THR A 108 4.64 18.38 -12.22
C THR A 108 6.11 18.84 -12.22
N ALA A 109 6.36 20.15 -12.25
CA ALA A 109 7.70 20.73 -12.20
C ALA A 109 8.30 20.77 -10.78
N ALA A 110 7.48 20.79 -9.73
CA ALA A 110 7.93 20.87 -8.34
C ALA A 110 8.40 19.51 -7.76
N ARG A 111 7.89 18.39 -8.28
CA ARG A 111 8.23 17.03 -7.81
C ARG A 111 9.67 16.59 -8.14
N GLN A 112 10.37 17.25 -9.07
CA GLN A 112 11.73 16.87 -9.49
C GLN A 112 12.87 17.40 -8.58
N GLY A 113 12.56 18.10 -7.48
CA GLY A 113 13.55 18.92 -6.76
C GLY A 113 13.78 18.67 -5.26
N ARG A 114 13.38 17.54 -4.65
CA ARG A 114 13.54 17.34 -3.19
C ARG A 114 14.50 16.20 -2.82
N THR A 115 15.62 16.56 -2.19
CA THR A 115 16.59 15.67 -1.52
C THR A 115 16.17 15.41 -0.06
N PRO A 116 16.46 14.24 0.54
CA PRO A 116 15.98 13.94 1.89
C PRO A 116 17.11 13.80 2.95
N HIS A 117 16.75 14.12 4.19
CA HIS A 117 17.20 13.56 5.50
C HIS A 117 17.71 14.57 6.54
N GLY A 118 16.89 14.76 7.58
CA GLY A 118 17.25 15.41 8.84
C GLY A 118 16.21 15.13 9.94
N GLY A 119 16.56 14.27 10.91
CA GLY A 119 16.09 14.35 12.30
C GLY A 119 14.61 14.15 12.66
N ALA A 120 13.80 13.45 11.86
CA ALA A 120 12.43 13.10 12.26
C ALA A 120 12.42 11.89 13.21
N LEU A 121 11.58 11.92 14.24
CA LEU A 121 11.26 10.76 15.07
C LEU A 121 10.71 9.63 14.19
N LEU A 122 11.18 8.40 14.40
CA LEU A 122 10.66 7.23 13.69
C LEU A 122 9.20 6.96 14.08
N PRO A 123 8.38 6.43 13.15
CA PRO A 123 7.02 6.01 13.48
C PRO A 123 7.01 4.94 14.58
N PRO A 124 5.94 4.83 15.38
CA PRO A 124 5.85 3.79 16.39
C PRO A 124 6.02 2.38 15.80
N GLY A 125 6.75 1.54 16.53
CA GLY A 125 7.15 0.20 16.09
C GLY A 125 8.47 0.17 15.31
N TRP A 126 9.02 1.32 14.88
CA TRP A 126 10.26 1.37 14.11
C TRP A 126 11.45 1.81 14.97
N THR A 127 12.54 1.06 14.91
CA THR A 127 13.82 1.42 15.53
C THR A 127 14.97 1.26 14.55
N VAL A 128 16.02 2.06 14.68
CA VAL A 128 17.24 1.91 13.88
C VAL A 128 17.95 0.63 14.30
N LEU A 129 18.50 -0.10 13.34
CA LEU A 129 19.30 -1.29 13.58
C LEU A 129 20.79 -0.92 13.62
N ASP A 130 21.44 -1.16 14.76
CA ASP A 130 22.82 -0.72 15.03
C ASP A 130 23.89 -1.52 14.26
N ASP A 131 23.66 -2.82 13.99
CA ASP A 131 24.62 -3.72 13.30
C ASP A 131 24.16 -4.12 11.88
N GLN A 132 23.94 -3.10 11.06
CA GLN A 132 23.38 -3.28 9.72
C GLN A 132 24.35 -3.92 8.72
N GLN A 133 25.66 -3.77 8.93
CA GLN A 133 26.67 -4.32 8.03
C GLN A 133 26.73 -5.86 8.11
N LEU A 134 26.82 -6.41 9.32
CA LEU A 134 26.84 -7.87 9.51
C LEU A 134 25.58 -8.53 8.97
N LEU A 135 24.44 -7.87 9.16
CA LEU A 135 23.16 -8.34 8.66
C LEU A 135 23.09 -8.34 7.12
N TRP A 136 23.60 -7.30 6.46
CA TRP A 136 23.71 -7.25 5.01
C TRP A 136 24.66 -8.33 4.45
N GLU A 137 25.78 -8.59 5.13
CA GLU A 137 26.71 -9.68 4.77
C GLU A 137 26.00 -11.03 4.87
N ARG A 138 25.36 -11.33 6.01
CA ARG A 138 24.58 -12.56 6.20
C ARG A 138 23.46 -12.72 5.17
N PHE A 139 22.73 -11.65 4.87
CA PHE A 139 21.66 -11.68 3.86
C PHE A 139 22.22 -11.94 2.45
N THR A 140 23.32 -11.29 2.10
CA THR A 140 23.97 -11.48 0.80
C THR A 140 24.51 -12.91 0.66
N ASP A 141 25.10 -13.46 1.72
CA ASP A 141 25.60 -14.83 1.73
C ASP A 141 24.46 -15.87 1.64
N ALA A 142 23.37 -15.65 2.37
CA ALA A 142 22.23 -16.57 2.40
C ALA A 142 21.45 -16.59 1.08
N PHE A 143 21.22 -15.40 0.49
CA PHE A 143 20.32 -15.24 -0.65
C PHE A 143 21.02 -14.88 -1.95
N GLY A 144 22.35 -14.72 -1.96
CA GLY A 144 23.09 -14.31 -3.14
C GLY A 144 22.64 -12.97 -3.70
N PHE A 145 22.25 -12.02 -2.83
CA PHE A 145 21.68 -10.74 -3.23
C PHE A 145 22.60 -9.99 -4.18
N ARG A 146 22.10 -9.66 -5.37
CA ARG A 146 22.88 -8.96 -6.40
C ARG A 146 22.19 -7.66 -6.81
N PRO A 147 22.63 -6.52 -6.24
CA PRO A 147 22.12 -5.22 -6.67
C PRO A 147 22.61 -4.91 -8.09
N GLY A 148 21.75 -5.08 -9.09
CA GLY A 148 22.03 -4.79 -10.51
C GLY A 148 20.82 -4.14 -11.16
N GLY A 149 21.05 -3.27 -12.15
CA GLY A 149 20.02 -2.43 -12.78
C GLY A 149 18.99 -3.19 -13.63
N ARG A 150 18.25 -2.41 -14.44
CA ARG A 150 17.08 -2.70 -15.32
C ARG A 150 17.04 -3.99 -16.16
N GLU A 151 17.99 -4.90 -16.05
CA GLU A 151 17.99 -6.19 -16.74
C GLU A 151 16.96 -7.14 -16.10
N PRO A 152 15.79 -7.38 -16.73
CA PRO A 152 14.67 -8.10 -16.12
C PRO A 152 14.87 -9.62 -16.05
N THR A 153 16.08 -10.13 -16.30
CA THR A 153 16.27 -11.54 -16.63
C THR A 153 16.60 -12.43 -15.44
N ARG A 154 16.86 -11.86 -14.26
CA ARG A 154 17.19 -12.64 -13.06
C ARG A 154 16.53 -12.06 -11.80
N PRO A 155 15.99 -12.92 -10.93
CA PRO A 155 15.64 -12.54 -9.58
C PRO A 155 16.81 -11.86 -8.87
N VAL A 156 16.53 -10.84 -8.03
CA VAL A 156 17.55 -10.12 -7.26
C VAL A 156 18.19 -10.99 -6.17
N ILE A 157 17.48 -12.03 -5.74
CA ILE A 157 17.94 -13.06 -4.81
C ILE A 157 17.80 -14.45 -5.44
N ALA A 158 18.58 -15.42 -4.97
CA ALA A 158 18.22 -16.82 -5.07
C ALA A 158 16.98 -17.06 -4.19
N GLU A 159 15.79 -17.03 -4.79
CA GLU A 159 14.52 -17.24 -4.10
C GLU A 159 14.54 -18.62 -3.41
N PRO A 160 14.39 -18.69 -2.07
CA PRO A 160 14.42 -19.95 -1.34
C PRO A 160 13.14 -20.76 -1.60
N ALA A 161 13.15 -22.04 -1.25
CA ALA A 161 11.94 -22.86 -1.24
C ALA A 161 11.46 -23.08 0.21
N PRO A 162 10.18 -22.85 0.54
CA PRO A 162 9.12 -22.43 -0.37
C PRO A 162 9.14 -20.91 -0.65
N SER A 163 8.82 -20.51 -1.89
CA SER A 163 8.53 -19.12 -2.25
C SER A 163 7.47 -18.96 -3.35
N ILE A 164 6.77 -17.83 -3.32
CA ILE A 164 5.86 -17.36 -4.36
C ILE A 164 6.24 -15.93 -4.72
N THR A 165 6.42 -15.66 -6.00
CA THR A 165 6.68 -14.30 -6.50
C THR A 165 5.55 -13.82 -7.37
N VAL A 166 4.96 -12.69 -6.99
CA VAL A 166 3.85 -12.05 -7.68
C VAL A 166 4.29 -10.83 -8.49
N ASP A 167 3.58 -10.57 -9.59
CA ASP A 167 3.74 -9.39 -10.44
C ASP A 167 2.92 -8.22 -9.87
N LEU A 168 3.60 -7.08 -9.69
CA LEU A 168 3.05 -5.82 -9.22
C LEU A 168 2.89 -4.79 -10.36
N THR A 169 3.22 -5.13 -11.60
CA THR A 169 3.14 -4.22 -12.75
C THR A 169 1.75 -3.61 -12.88
N VAL A 170 1.68 -2.29 -12.83
CA VAL A 170 0.48 -1.50 -13.06
C VAL A 170 0.64 -0.81 -14.42
N PRO A 171 -0.37 -0.84 -15.32
CA PRO A 171 -0.32 -0.08 -16.57
C PRO A 171 -0.05 1.42 -16.32
N ASP A 172 0.84 2.02 -17.12
CA ASP A 172 1.46 3.35 -16.93
C ASP A 172 0.47 4.55 -16.88
N ASP A 173 -0.82 4.35 -17.14
CA ASP A 173 -1.84 5.42 -17.21
C ASP A 173 -2.69 5.58 -15.93
N ARG A 174 -2.38 4.89 -14.81
CA ARG A 174 -3.31 4.77 -13.66
C ARG A 174 -2.66 4.89 -12.27
N VAL A 175 -2.34 6.12 -11.86
CA VAL A 175 -1.80 6.43 -10.52
C VAL A 175 -2.69 5.92 -9.37
N GLY A 176 -4.03 5.95 -9.51
CA GLY A 176 -4.95 5.45 -8.49
C GLY A 176 -4.90 3.92 -8.30
N VAL A 177 -4.79 3.16 -9.39
CA VAL A 177 -4.66 1.68 -9.33
C VAL A 177 -3.35 1.30 -8.65
N TRP A 178 -2.28 2.05 -8.92
CA TRP A 178 -1.02 1.87 -8.23
C TRP A 178 -1.17 2.06 -6.72
N ARG A 179 -1.75 3.17 -6.27
CA ARG A 179 -1.84 3.46 -4.83
C ARG A 179 -2.72 2.47 -4.07
N SER A 180 -3.87 2.08 -4.63
CA SER A 180 -4.69 1.02 -4.03
C SER A 180 -3.93 -0.31 -3.94
N ARG A 181 -3.09 -0.63 -4.93
CA ARG A 181 -2.24 -1.82 -4.88
C ARG A 181 -1.16 -1.71 -3.79
N VAL A 182 -0.53 -0.55 -3.65
CA VAL A 182 0.43 -0.27 -2.57
C VAL A 182 -0.23 -0.48 -1.21
N ASP A 183 -1.38 0.13 -0.99
CA ASP A 183 -2.11 0.05 0.28
C ASP A 183 -2.57 -1.38 0.56
N ALA A 184 -3.08 -2.09 -0.45
CA ALA A 184 -3.49 -3.48 -0.32
C ALA A 184 -2.32 -4.42 0.03
N VAL A 185 -1.16 -4.27 -0.64
CA VAL A 185 0.04 -5.05 -0.32
C VAL A 185 0.55 -4.74 1.09
N ASN A 186 0.62 -3.46 1.46
CA ASN A 186 1.09 -3.05 2.78
C ASN A 186 0.15 -3.52 3.90
N ALA A 187 -1.17 -3.38 3.72
CA ALA A 187 -2.16 -3.81 4.69
C ALA A 187 -2.15 -5.34 4.86
N GLU A 188 -2.08 -6.09 3.76
CA GLU A 188 -2.06 -7.54 3.81
C GLU A 188 -0.74 -8.08 4.39
N ALA A 189 0.40 -7.44 4.07
CA ALA A 189 1.68 -7.77 4.68
C ALA A 189 1.63 -7.56 6.21
N LEU A 190 1.15 -6.40 6.68
CA LEU A 190 1.02 -6.12 8.11
C LEU A 190 0.07 -7.09 8.81
N ARG A 191 -1.07 -7.42 8.19
CA ARG A 191 -2.02 -8.40 8.73
C ARG A 191 -1.35 -9.75 8.94
N CYS A 192 -0.61 -10.25 7.94
CA CYS A 192 0.09 -11.53 8.02
C CYS A 192 1.26 -11.48 9.00
N PHE A 193 2.00 -10.38 9.09
CA PHE A 193 3.11 -10.20 10.03
C PHE A 193 2.68 -10.24 11.50
N VAL A 194 1.42 -9.89 11.78
CA VAL A 194 0.85 -9.91 13.14
C VAL A 194 0.11 -11.22 13.44
N ALA A 195 -0.63 -11.76 12.46
CA ALA A 195 -1.48 -12.95 12.67
C ALA A 195 -0.66 -14.25 12.70
N GLU A 196 0.23 -14.41 11.73
CA GLU A 196 1.38 -15.31 11.85
C GLU A 196 2.39 -14.58 12.77
N PHE A 197 3.35 -15.17 13.44
CA PHE A 197 4.36 -14.45 14.25
C PHE A 197 3.83 -13.55 15.40
N ALA A 198 2.62 -13.74 15.91
CA ALA A 198 2.12 -13.03 17.09
C ALA A 198 3.03 -13.22 18.32
N GLU A 199 3.70 -14.38 18.42
CA GLU A 199 4.66 -14.70 19.48
C GLU A 199 6.00 -13.97 19.36
N ASP A 200 6.33 -13.47 18.17
CA ASP A 200 7.53 -12.70 17.89
C ASP A 200 7.25 -11.71 16.74
N PRO A 201 6.69 -10.52 17.02
CA PRO A 201 6.26 -9.58 15.98
C PRO A 201 7.43 -8.79 15.37
N MET A 202 8.68 -9.16 15.67
CA MET A 202 9.86 -8.41 15.25
C MET A 202 10.31 -8.79 13.84
N TRP A 203 10.41 -7.79 12.99
CA TRP A 203 10.92 -7.88 11.63
C TRP A 203 12.16 -7.03 11.48
N VAL A 204 13.10 -7.53 10.69
CA VAL A 204 14.29 -6.81 10.27
C VAL A 204 14.04 -6.25 8.87
N VAL A 205 14.32 -4.97 8.67
CA VAL A 205 14.04 -4.26 7.42
C VAL A 205 15.34 -3.71 6.85
N LEU A 206 15.74 -4.22 5.68
CA LEU A 206 16.96 -3.82 4.99
C LEU A 206 16.67 -2.73 3.95
N VAL A 207 17.43 -1.63 4.02
CA VAL A 207 17.35 -0.52 3.06
C VAL A 207 18.73 -0.33 2.43
N ARG A 208 18.81 -0.34 1.10
CA ARG A 208 20.10 -0.41 0.40
C ARG A 208 20.94 0.85 0.57
N GLN A 209 20.32 2.03 0.52
CA GLN A 209 21.02 3.33 0.55
C GLN A 209 20.83 4.11 1.85
N ASP A 210 20.30 3.49 2.90
CA ASP A 210 19.90 4.16 4.14
C ASP A 210 20.13 3.24 5.36
N LEU A 211 19.81 3.74 6.55
CA LEU A 211 19.77 2.96 7.78
C LEU A 211 18.80 1.77 7.64
N CYS A 212 19.20 0.63 8.18
CA CYS A 212 18.30 -0.51 8.37
C CYS A 212 17.49 -0.35 9.66
N TYR A 213 16.36 -1.07 9.74
CA TYR A 213 15.41 -0.91 10.83
C TYR A 213 15.02 -2.26 11.44
N ARG A 214 14.52 -2.20 12.67
CA ARG A 214 13.59 -3.20 13.19
C ARG A 214 12.17 -2.63 13.18
N LEU A 215 11.22 -3.50 12.88
CA LEU A 215 9.78 -3.24 12.93
C LEU A 215 9.15 -4.19 13.95
N ASP A 216 8.57 -3.65 15.01
CA ASP A 216 7.57 -4.35 15.82
C ASP A 216 6.21 -4.20 15.11
N ALA A 217 5.80 -5.26 14.40
CA ALA A 217 4.58 -5.25 13.61
C ALA A 217 3.31 -5.10 14.47
N ALA A 218 3.33 -5.59 15.72
CA ALA A 218 2.20 -5.49 16.62
C ALA A 218 2.01 -4.05 17.10
N VAL A 219 3.09 -3.36 17.49
CA VAL A 219 3.06 -1.94 17.85
C VAL A 219 2.67 -1.08 16.65
N HIS A 220 3.21 -1.39 15.47
CA HIS A 220 2.87 -0.68 14.24
C HIS A 220 1.38 -0.83 13.91
N ALA A 221 0.82 -2.04 13.96
CA ALA A 221 -0.60 -2.28 13.73
C ALA A 221 -1.52 -1.64 14.78
N ALA A 222 -1.09 -1.55 16.05
CA ALA A 222 -1.85 -0.91 17.11
C ALA A 222 -1.82 0.63 17.04
N THR A 223 -0.94 1.21 16.21
CA THR A 223 -0.77 2.66 16.09
C THR A 223 -1.89 3.29 15.29
N ARG A 224 -2.49 4.35 15.83
CA ARG A 224 -3.54 5.11 15.14
C ARG A 224 -2.93 5.87 13.96
N ARG A 225 -3.31 5.48 12.72
CA ARG A 225 -2.74 5.96 11.45
C ARG A 225 -1.23 5.62 11.35
N PRO A 226 -0.90 4.33 11.16
CA PRO A 226 0.49 3.92 11.05
C PRO A 226 1.11 4.50 9.78
N ASP A 227 2.26 5.16 9.93
CA ASP A 227 3.07 5.62 8.81
C ASP A 227 4.22 4.64 8.57
N TRP A 228 4.36 4.16 7.34
CA TRP A 228 5.40 3.21 6.99
C TRP A 228 6.73 3.93 6.79
N ARG A 229 7.72 3.63 7.65
CA ARG A 229 9.08 4.10 7.40
C ARG A 229 9.65 3.52 6.11
N VAL A 230 9.33 2.26 5.83
CA VAL A 230 9.66 1.54 4.59
C VAL A 230 8.41 0.77 4.18
N SER A 231 7.92 0.95 2.95
CA SER A 231 6.75 0.22 2.44
C SER A 231 7.09 -1.24 2.13
N ALA A 232 6.19 -2.19 2.42
CA ALA A 232 6.29 -3.59 1.97
C ALA A 232 6.12 -3.71 0.45
N TYR A 233 5.35 -2.81 -0.17
CA TYR A 233 5.36 -2.62 -1.62
C TYR A 233 6.67 -1.93 -2.05
N PRO A 234 7.45 -2.49 -3.00
CA PRO A 234 8.70 -1.88 -3.47
C PRO A 234 8.43 -0.62 -4.30
N GLN A 235 8.76 0.55 -3.73
CA GLN A 235 8.64 1.85 -4.40
C GLN A 235 10.02 2.48 -4.55
N GLY A 236 10.54 2.56 -5.78
CA GLY A 236 11.78 3.27 -6.10
C GLY A 236 13.07 2.58 -5.62
N ASP A 237 13.03 1.79 -4.54
CA ASP A 237 14.10 0.94 -4.03
C ASP A 237 13.53 -0.43 -3.57
N TYR A 238 14.41 -1.34 -3.18
CA TYR A 238 14.04 -2.67 -2.69
C TYR A 238 13.30 -2.58 -1.37
N SER A 239 12.26 -3.41 -1.24
CA SER A 239 11.56 -3.63 0.01
C SER A 239 11.95 -4.98 0.57
N ILE A 240 12.70 -5.03 1.66
CA ILE A 240 13.25 -6.28 2.21
C ILE A 240 12.86 -6.37 3.69
N PHE A 241 11.98 -7.30 4.01
CA PHE A 241 11.56 -7.60 5.38
C PHE A 241 11.87 -9.06 5.67
N LEU A 242 12.51 -9.32 6.80
CA LEU A 242 13.06 -10.62 7.14
C LEU A 242 12.80 -10.94 8.60
N ARG A 243 12.59 -12.21 8.91
CA ARG A 243 12.86 -12.73 10.26
C ARG A 243 14.37 -12.66 10.55
N GLU A 244 14.77 -12.54 11.82
CA GLU A 244 16.20 -12.41 12.18
C GLU A 244 17.05 -13.66 11.84
N ASP A 245 16.39 -14.81 11.75
CA ASP A 245 16.95 -16.10 11.32
C ASP A 245 16.78 -16.38 9.82
N PHE A 246 16.16 -15.47 9.07
CA PHE A 246 15.84 -15.61 7.65
C PHE A 246 14.90 -16.77 7.28
N SER A 247 14.13 -17.28 8.24
CA SER A 247 13.14 -18.35 8.02
C SER A 247 12.00 -17.92 7.09
N ASP A 248 11.51 -16.70 7.26
CA ASP A 248 10.45 -16.10 6.46
C ASP A 248 10.80 -14.66 6.07
N GLY A 249 10.21 -14.18 4.98
CA GLY A 249 10.45 -12.81 4.53
C GLY A 249 9.79 -12.44 3.22
N ILE A 250 9.96 -11.16 2.87
CA ILE A 250 9.63 -10.61 1.56
C ILE A 250 10.82 -9.88 0.95
N VAL A 251 10.95 -9.98 -0.37
CA VAL A 251 11.89 -9.20 -1.18
C VAL A 251 11.13 -8.63 -2.38
N GLY A 252 10.87 -7.33 -2.32
CA GLY A 252 10.27 -6.55 -3.39
C GLY A 252 11.33 -5.96 -4.31
N HIS A 253 11.16 -6.13 -5.61
CA HIS A 253 12.06 -5.63 -6.65
C HIS A 253 11.38 -4.48 -7.42
N PRO A 254 11.83 -3.22 -7.28
CA PRO A 254 11.12 -2.07 -7.85
C PRO A 254 11.13 -2.03 -9.38
N TRP A 255 12.23 -2.46 -10.02
CA TRP A 255 12.35 -2.45 -11.49
C TRP A 255 11.72 -3.66 -12.19
N GLU A 256 11.74 -4.84 -11.58
CA GLU A 256 10.95 -5.99 -12.05
C GLU A 256 9.46 -5.82 -11.72
N GLN A 257 9.14 -4.89 -10.80
CA GLN A 257 7.81 -4.70 -10.25
C GLN A 257 7.27 -6.01 -9.70
N SER A 258 8.02 -6.67 -8.82
CA SER A 258 7.66 -7.97 -8.26
C SER A 258 7.80 -7.97 -6.74
N LEU A 259 7.09 -8.90 -6.08
CA LEU A 259 7.24 -9.20 -4.67
C LEU A 259 7.41 -10.70 -4.48
N CYS A 260 8.59 -11.12 -4.04
CA CYS A 260 8.86 -12.48 -3.60
C CYS A 260 8.47 -12.61 -2.12
N VAL A 261 7.62 -13.59 -1.81
CA VAL A 261 7.26 -14.01 -0.45
C VAL A 261 7.85 -15.39 -0.21
N PHE A 262 8.56 -15.59 0.89
CA PHE A 262 9.19 -16.86 1.19
C PHE A 262 9.09 -17.28 2.65
N GLY A 263 9.34 -18.57 2.89
CA GLY A 263 9.19 -19.23 4.18
C GLY A 263 7.83 -19.91 4.28
N GLU A 264 7.80 -21.11 4.88
CA GLU A 264 6.61 -21.98 4.85
C GLU A 264 5.37 -21.31 5.41
N ARG A 265 5.54 -20.56 6.51
CA ARG A 265 4.42 -19.92 7.19
C ARG A 265 3.92 -18.71 6.43
N LEU A 266 4.81 -17.85 5.96
CA LEU A 266 4.44 -16.64 5.24
C LEU A 266 3.93 -16.93 3.81
N VAL A 267 4.46 -17.95 3.15
CA VAL A 267 3.91 -18.45 1.88
C VAL A 267 2.49 -19.01 2.09
N GLY A 268 2.26 -19.73 3.19
CA GLY A 268 0.95 -20.27 3.56
C GLY A 268 -0.12 -19.20 3.83
N SER A 269 0.29 -17.98 4.19
CA SER A 269 -0.58 -16.83 4.46
C SER A 269 -0.49 -15.77 3.37
N LEU A 270 0.45 -14.82 3.47
CA LEU A 270 0.63 -13.69 2.57
C LEU A 270 0.79 -14.14 1.11
N GLY A 271 1.65 -15.13 0.85
CA GLY A 271 1.87 -15.64 -0.50
C GLY A 271 0.59 -16.17 -1.14
N ARG A 272 -0.19 -16.94 -0.37
CA ARG A 272 -1.51 -17.46 -0.80
C ARG A 272 -2.51 -16.34 -1.04
N THR A 273 -2.62 -15.36 -0.14
CA THR A 273 -3.58 -14.25 -0.31
C THR A 273 -3.25 -13.42 -1.54
N LEU A 274 -1.99 -13.01 -1.71
CA LEU A 274 -1.57 -12.22 -2.87
C LEU A 274 -1.84 -12.94 -4.19
N ALA A 275 -1.60 -14.24 -4.26
CA ALA A 275 -1.85 -15.06 -5.43
C ALA A 275 -3.34 -15.14 -5.85
N THR A 276 -4.29 -14.72 -5.00
CA THR A 276 -5.71 -14.67 -5.37
C THR A 276 -6.07 -13.47 -6.25
N TRP A 277 -5.25 -12.41 -6.24
CA TRP A 277 -5.56 -11.14 -6.92
C TRP A 277 -4.37 -10.52 -7.67
N LEU A 278 -3.18 -11.10 -7.55
CA LEU A 278 -2.00 -10.75 -8.35
C LEU A 278 -1.52 -11.94 -9.19
N PRO A 279 -1.03 -11.72 -10.43
CA PRO A 279 -0.43 -12.78 -11.22
C PRO A 279 0.80 -13.36 -10.52
N VAL A 280 0.87 -14.68 -10.42
CA VAL A 280 2.09 -15.37 -9.96
C VAL A 280 3.03 -15.55 -11.14
N ILE A 281 4.25 -15.06 -11.02
CA ILE A 281 5.28 -15.15 -12.07
C ILE A 281 6.36 -16.18 -11.76
N ARG A 282 6.60 -16.49 -10.47
CA ARG A 282 7.51 -17.59 -10.07
C ARG A 282 7.03 -18.33 -8.83
N ILE A 283 7.41 -19.59 -8.76
CA ILE A 283 7.30 -20.47 -7.58
C ILE A 283 8.68 -21.11 -7.38
N ASP A 284 9.22 -21.03 -6.16
CA ASP A 284 10.52 -21.59 -5.79
C ASP A 284 11.66 -21.15 -6.73
N GLY A 285 11.66 -19.87 -7.11
CA GLY A 285 12.63 -19.28 -8.04
C GLY A 285 12.48 -19.68 -9.52
N ARG A 286 11.43 -20.42 -9.88
CA ARG A 286 11.20 -20.88 -11.27
C ARG A 286 9.99 -20.19 -11.90
N PRO A 287 10.06 -19.74 -13.17
CA PRO A 287 8.93 -19.13 -13.84
C PRO A 287 7.74 -20.09 -13.96
N VAL A 288 6.53 -19.57 -13.71
CA VAL A 288 5.30 -20.33 -13.91
C VAL A 288 5.17 -20.71 -15.40
N GLY A 289 4.93 -21.99 -15.70
CA GLY A 289 4.87 -22.52 -17.07
C GLY A 289 6.18 -23.12 -17.61
N SER A 290 7.24 -23.18 -16.80
CA SER A 290 8.53 -23.81 -17.16
C SER A 290 8.61 -25.31 -16.82
N VAL A 291 7.47 -25.97 -16.56
CA VAL A 291 7.39 -27.39 -16.16
C VAL A 291 6.74 -28.21 -17.27
#